data_AF-A0A0D8LA75-F1
#
_entry.id   AF-A0A0D8LA75-F1
#
_cell.length_a   1.000
_cell.length_b   1.000
_cell.length_c   1.000
_cell.angle_alpha   90.00
_cell.angle_beta   90.00
_cell.angle_gamma   90.00
#
_symmetry.space_group_name_H-M   'P 1'
#
loop_
_entity.id
_entity.type
_entity.pdbx_description
1 polymer ?
#
loop_
_entity_poly.entity_id
_entity_poly.type
_entity_poly.pdbx_seq_one_letter_code
_entity_poly.pdbx_strand_id
1 'polypeptide(L)'
;MTHYTQFESFHHQEPVNKGDDELYYRLHTLPSPDDGGFRHRMSFVRSNEPALVGCDETISVSLLCTNRDVAGYLRAGSVTRSTAPLPDIAAVSNIMKPTQTLRPLLDHSLHWSVLTNMSLNYQSLLSLDALRQLLQLYDLTSVFHQQTARQTQKCLDALVSMTTQPAEYLYRGLPVRGLKSTLSVHQSAFSSEGGLYLFCSVIAHFFGLYTSVNTFHELEVINMDNREVYVWPAKVNHTVLR
;
A
#
# COMPACT_ATOMS: atom_id res chain seq x y z
N MET A 1 -6.94 -2.19 -38.40
CA MET A 1 -5.86 -2.02 -37.41
C MET A 1 -6.08 -3.10 -36.38
N THR A 2 -5.19 -4.09 -36.32
CA THR A 2 -5.26 -5.21 -35.37
C THR A 2 -5.02 -4.68 -33.95
N HIS A 3 -5.87 -5.06 -33.01
CA HIS A 3 -5.80 -4.61 -31.63
C HIS A 3 -5.49 -5.79 -30.72
N TYR A 4 -4.40 -5.69 -29.95
CA TYR A 4 -4.05 -6.70 -28.95
C TYR A 4 -4.63 -6.31 -27.60
N THR A 5 -5.35 -7.23 -26.96
CA THR A 5 -5.82 -7.05 -25.58
C THR A 5 -4.79 -7.58 -24.58
N GLN A 6 -4.73 -6.99 -23.40
CA GLN A 6 -3.84 -7.49 -22.35
C GLN A 6 -4.37 -8.84 -21.83
N PHE A 7 -3.51 -9.85 -21.74
CA PHE A 7 -3.92 -11.18 -21.26
C PHE A 7 -4.58 -11.11 -19.86
N GLU A 8 -4.00 -10.37 -18.92
CA GLU A 8 -4.50 -10.27 -17.54
C GLU A 8 -5.85 -9.54 -17.42
N SER A 9 -6.37 -8.94 -18.50
CA SER A 9 -7.71 -8.32 -18.50
C SER A 9 -8.86 -9.33 -18.58
N PHE A 10 -8.55 -10.61 -18.82
CA PHE A 10 -9.53 -11.70 -19.00
C PHE A 10 -10.56 -11.48 -20.13
N HIS A 11 -10.48 -10.41 -20.91
CA HIS A 11 -11.33 -10.19 -22.09
C HIS A 11 -11.15 -11.27 -23.18
N HIS A 12 -10.02 -12.00 -23.15
CA HIS A 12 -9.80 -13.17 -24.00
C HIS A 12 -10.65 -14.40 -23.61
N GLN A 13 -11.34 -14.37 -22.46
CA GLN A 13 -12.25 -15.44 -22.01
C GLN A 13 -13.71 -15.17 -22.37
N GLU A 14 -14.03 -13.98 -22.89
CA GLU A 14 -15.35 -13.73 -23.46
C GLU A 14 -15.51 -14.62 -24.70
N PRO A 15 -16.67 -15.27 -24.90
CA PRO A 15 -16.89 -16.13 -26.05
C PRO A 15 -16.83 -15.28 -27.32
N VAL A 16 -15.67 -15.29 -27.94
CA VAL A 16 -15.42 -14.67 -29.23
C VAL A 16 -16.36 -15.32 -30.24
N ASN A 17 -17.10 -14.50 -31.00
CA ASN A 17 -17.93 -15.00 -32.10
C ASN A 17 -17.06 -15.87 -33.02
N LYS A 18 -17.55 -17.04 -33.45
CA LYS A 18 -16.85 -17.96 -34.37
C LYS A 18 -16.31 -17.17 -35.58
N GLY A 19 -15.01 -16.87 -35.59
CA GLY A 19 -14.33 -16.19 -36.69
C GLY A 19 -13.36 -15.07 -36.30
N ASP A 20 -13.37 -14.58 -35.07
CA ASP A 20 -12.39 -13.59 -34.60
C ASP A 20 -11.13 -14.27 -34.05
N ASP A 21 -9.96 -13.74 -34.43
CA ASP A 21 -8.67 -14.24 -33.95
C ASP A 21 -8.44 -13.81 -32.49
N GLU A 22 -8.05 -14.76 -31.64
CA GLU A 22 -7.66 -14.49 -30.26
C GLU A 22 -6.29 -13.81 -30.26
N LEU A 23 -6.29 -12.47 -30.20
CA LEU A 23 -5.10 -11.64 -30.19
C LEU A 23 -4.89 -11.01 -28.81
N TYR A 24 -3.89 -11.49 -28.09
CA TYR A 24 -3.52 -10.92 -26.81
C TYR A 24 -2.01 -10.73 -26.67
N TYR A 25 -1.63 -9.84 -25.76
CA TYR A 25 -0.25 -9.66 -25.37
C TYR A 25 -0.07 -9.89 -23.87
N ARG A 26 1.12 -10.35 -23.49
CA ARG A 26 1.54 -10.53 -22.12
C ARG A 26 2.76 -9.67 -21.84
N LEU A 27 2.75 -8.97 -20.71
CA LEU A 27 3.86 -8.16 -20.25
C LEU A 27 4.55 -8.85 -19.07
N HIS A 28 5.79 -9.27 -19.28
CA HIS A 28 6.63 -9.80 -18.22
C HIS A 28 7.60 -8.72 -17.71
N THR A 29 7.58 -8.47 -16.41
CA THR A 29 8.55 -7.60 -15.75
C THR A 29 9.60 -8.46 -15.06
N LEU A 30 10.86 -8.27 -15.43
CA LEU A 30 12.01 -9.01 -14.93
C LEU A 30 13.01 -8.04 -14.28
N PRO A 31 13.79 -8.46 -13.27
CA PRO A 31 14.92 -7.67 -12.80
C PRO A 31 15.93 -7.49 -13.94
N SER A 32 16.43 -6.27 -14.09
CA SER A 32 17.48 -5.94 -15.06
C SER A 32 18.84 -6.33 -14.47
N PRO A 33 19.67 -7.12 -15.18
CA PRO A 33 20.96 -7.56 -14.67
C PRO A 33 21.99 -6.43 -14.53
N ASP A 34 21.91 -5.39 -15.37
CA ASP A 34 23.01 -4.42 -15.52
C ASP A 34 22.79 -3.08 -14.79
N ASP A 35 21.54 -2.70 -14.51
CA ASP A 35 21.18 -1.29 -14.27
C ASP A 35 20.21 -1.08 -13.10
N GLY A 36 20.18 -2.04 -12.15
CA GLY A 36 19.43 -1.95 -10.90
C GLY A 36 17.91 -1.73 -11.05
N GLY A 37 17.35 -1.97 -12.23
CA GLY A 37 15.96 -1.69 -12.58
C GLY A 37 15.20 -2.89 -13.13
N PHE A 38 14.20 -2.62 -13.96
CA PHE A 38 13.37 -3.67 -14.56
C PHE A 38 13.50 -3.70 -16.08
N ARG A 39 13.48 -4.91 -16.63
CA ARG A 39 13.34 -5.18 -18.05
C ARG A 39 11.92 -5.68 -18.30
N HIS A 40 11.21 -5.00 -19.19
CA HIS A 40 9.90 -5.43 -19.65
C HIS A 40 10.05 -6.24 -20.94
N ARG A 41 9.50 -7.45 -20.97
CA ARG A 41 9.39 -8.29 -22.15
C ARG A 41 7.92 -8.40 -22.53
N MET A 42 7.58 -7.92 -23.71
CA MET A 42 6.24 -8.07 -24.29
C MET A 42 6.23 -9.28 -25.21
N SER A 43 5.25 -10.16 -25.02
CA SER A 43 5.02 -11.34 -25.85
C SER A 43 3.63 -11.23 -26.45
N PHE A 44 3.51 -11.48 -27.75
CA PHE A 44 2.23 -11.44 -28.46
C PHE A 44 1.84 -12.88 -28.78
N VAL A 45 0.56 -13.22 -28.58
CA VAL A 45 0.02 -14.55 -28.83
C VAL A 45 -1.17 -14.43 -29.75
N ARG A 46 -1.26 -15.37 -30.70
CA ARG A 46 -2.28 -15.38 -31.75
C ARG A 46 -2.78 -16.78 -32.01
N SER A 47 -4.04 -16.90 -32.40
CA SER A 47 -4.63 -18.15 -32.90
C SER A 47 -4.09 -18.58 -34.27
N ASN A 48 -3.66 -17.63 -35.11
CA ASN A 48 -3.31 -17.83 -36.53
C ASN A 48 -1.79 -17.82 -36.82
N GLU A 49 -0.95 -18.03 -35.81
CA GLU A 49 0.51 -17.91 -35.89
C GLU A 49 1.19 -18.69 -37.04
N PRO A 50 0.78 -19.92 -37.41
CA PRO A 50 1.38 -20.65 -38.52
C PRO A 50 1.18 -19.98 -39.89
N ALA A 51 0.12 -19.20 -40.06
CA ALA A 51 -0.20 -18.54 -41.34
C ALA A 51 0.59 -17.24 -41.56
N LEU A 52 1.23 -16.72 -40.51
CA LEU A 52 1.95 -15.44 -40.51
C LEU A 52 3.48 -15.61 -40.46
N VAL A 53 3.97 -16.85 -40.58
CA VAL A 53 5.41 -17.13 -40.62
C VAL A 53 6.03 -16.44 -41.84
N GLY A 54 6.92 -15.48 -41.59
CA GLY A 54 7.59 -14.70 -42.64
C GLY A 54 6.89 -13.41 -43.06
N CYS A 55 5.82 -13.01 -42.37
CA CYS A 55 5.20 -11.70 -42.53
C CYS A 55 5.83 -10.67 -41.58
N ASP A 56 6.13 -9.49 -42.09
CA ASP A 56 6.54 -8.35 -41.26
C ASP A 56 5.32 -7.63 -40.70
N GLU A 57 5.35 -7.34 -39.41
CA GLU A 57 4.31 -6.56 -38.75
C GLU A 57 4.91 -5.43 -37.93
N THR A 58 4.26 -4.27 -38.02
CA THR A 58 4.62 -3.09 -37.21
C THR A 58 3.63 -2.95 -36.07
N ILE A 59 4.15 -2.95 -34.84
CA ILE A 59 3.35 -2.82 -33.63
C ILE A 59 3.54 -1.41 -33.07
N SER A 60 2.44 -0.68 -32.93
CA SER A 60 2.42 0.61 -32.23
C SER A 60 2.08 0.39 -30.76
N VAL A 61 2.94 0.82 -29.85
CA VAL A 61 2.78 0.62 -28.41
C VAL A 61 2.76 1.97 -27.70
N SER A 62 1.79 2.16 -26.79
CA SER A 62 1.78 3.28 -25.85
C SER A 62 2.34 2.81 -24.52
N LEU A 63 3.33 3.51 -23.98
CA LEU A 63 4.03 3.13 -22.75
C LEU A 63 4.02 4.28 -21.75
N LEU A 64 3.80 3.96 -20.48
CA LEU A 64 4.04 4.87 -19.37
C LEU A 64 5.44 4.59 -18.81
N CYS A 65 6.33 5.57 -18.94
CA CYS A 65 7.73 5.45 -18.55
C CYS A 65 8.07 6.35 -17.36
N THR A 66 9.09 5.97 -16.60
CA THR A 66 9.66 6.77 -15.51
C THR A 66 11.17 6.88 -15.66
N ASN A 67 11.75 8.00 -15.20
CA ASN A 67 13.19 8.26 -15.25
C ASN A 67 13.96 7.64 -14.08
N ARG A 68 13.42 6.57 -13.48
CA ARG A 68 14.05 5.83 -12.36
C ARG A 68 14.48 6.79 -11.25
N ASP A 69 15.73 6.70 -10.81
CA ASP A 69 16.27 7.39 -9.65
C ASP A 69 16.54 8.88 -9.91
N VAL A 70 16.36 9.37 -11.15
CA VAL A 70 16.63 10.77 -11.55
C VAL A 70 15.86 11.76 -10.68
N ALA A 71 14.61 11.46 -10.34
CA ALA A 71 13.78 12.32 -9.49
C ALA A 71 14.40 12.52 -8.09
N GLY A 72 15.09 11.51 -7.56
CA GLY A 72 15.72 11.54 -6.24
C GLY A 72 16.94 12.47 -6.15
N TYR A 73 17.50 12.93 -7.26
CA TYR A 73 18.59 13.91 -7.29
C TYR A 73 18.11 15.36 -7.28
N LEU A 74 16.82 15.59 -7.50
CA LEU A 74 16.23 16.93 -7.45
C LEU A 74 16.27 17.49 -6.02
N ARG A 75 16.31 18.82 -5.90
CA ARG A 75 16.31 19.52 -4.61
C ARG A 75 14.94 20.13 -4.36
N ALA A 76 14.66 20.51 -3.12
CA ALA A 76 13.53 21.39 -2.85
C ALA A 76 13.69 22.69 -3.67
N GLY A 77 12.60 23.16 -4.28
CA GLY A 77 12.57 24.34 -5.13
C GLY A 77 13.12 24.19 -6.56
N SER A 78 13.65 23.02 -6.97
CA SER A 78 14.24 22.86 -8.31
C SER A 78 13.20 22.61 -9.42
N VAL A 79 11.99 22.17 -9.09
CA VAL A 79 10.92 21.92 -10.06
C VAL A 79 10.07 23.17 -10.19
N THR A 80 10.33 23.97 -11.21
CA THR A 80 9.73 25.31 -11.37
C THR A 80 8.80 25.46 -12.57
N ARG A 81 8.73 24.45 -13.45
CA ARG A 81 7.94 24.50 -14.68
C ARG A 81 6.67 23.68 -14.54
N SER A 82 5.54 24.27 -14.91
CA SER A 82 4.25 23.59 -15.05
C SER A 82 4.03 23.17 -16.50
N THR A 83 3.39 22.02 -16.71
CA THR A 83 2.91 21.58 -18.03
C THR A 83 1.56 22.19 -18.38
N ALA A 84 0.78 22.62 -17.39
CA ALA A 84 -0.48 23.31 -17.58
C ALA A 84 -0.26 24.85 -17.65
N PRO A 85 -1.02 25.57 -18.49
CA PRO A 85 -0.97 27.03 -18.52
C PRO A 85 -1.40 27.57 -17.15
N LEU A 86 -0.51 28.35 -16.54
CA LEU A 86 -0.78 29.04 -15.28
C LEU A 86 -0.93 30.54 -15.55
N PRO A 87 -1.73 31.26 -14.75
CA PRO A 87 -1.74 32.72 -14.77
C PRO A 87 -0.33 33.26 -14.49
N ASP A 88 0.05 34.37 -15.15
CA ASP A 88 1.39 35.00 -15.03
C ASP A 88 1.80 35.41 -13.61
N ILE A 89 0.85 35.38 -12.66
CA ILE A 89 1.03 35.78 -11.26
C ILE A 89 1.47 34.59 -10.38
N ALA A 90 1.40 33.35 -10.86
CA ALA A 90 1.69 32.17 -10.07
C ALA A 90 3.09 31.60 -10.37
N ALA A 91 3.95 31.55 -9.35
CA ALA A 91 5.20 30.81 -9.40
C ALA A 91 5.01 29.39 -8.86
N VAL A 92 5.63 28.41 -9.53
CA VAL A 92 5.61 27.00 -9.10
C VAL A 92 6.99 26.64 -8.57
N SER A 93 7.00 25.95 -7.44
CA SER A 93 8.21 25.33 -6.90
C SER A 93 7.83 24.14 -6.03
N ASN A 94 8.57 23.05 -6.09
CA ASN A 94 8.35 21.93 -5.18
C ASN A 94 8.78 22.29 -3.75
N ILE A 95 7.89 22.02 -2.79
CA ILE A 95 8.11 22.33 -1.37
C ILE A 95 9.11 21.37 -0.72
N MET A 96 9.07 20.10 -1.15
CA MET A 96 9.92 19.03 -0.61
C MET A 96 10.76 18.40 -1.71
N LYS A 97 11.89 17.81 -1.30
CA LYS A 97 12.69 16.94 -2.16
C LYS A 97 11.82 15.75 -2.61
N PRO A 98 11.78 15.41 -3.90
CA PRO A 98 11.08 14.21 -4.36
C PRO A 98 11.59 12.96 -3.66
N THR A 99 10.67 12.04 -3.38
CA THR A 99 11.01 10.75 -2.75
C THR A 99 11.93 9.94 -3.65
N GLN A 100 12.76 9.10 -3.03
CA GLN A 100 13.58 8.15 -3.78
C GLN A 100 12.69 7.09 -4.42
N THR A 101 13.14 6.55 -5.55
CA THR A 101 12.43 5.48 -6.23
C THR A 101 12.45 4.22 -5.38
N LEU A 102 11.26 3.79 -4.95
CA LEU A 102 11.07 2.51 -4.29
C LEU A 102 10.80 1.46 -5.36
N ARG A 103 11.63 0.42 -5.41
CA ARG A 103 11.48 -0.67 -6.37
C ARG A 103 10.77 -1.83 -5.67
N PRO A 104 9.70 -2.40 -6.23
CA PRO A 104 9.13 -3.62 -5.67
C PRO A 104 10.16 -4.74 -5.73
N LEU A 105 10.29 -5.49 -4.63
CA LEU A 105 11.04 -6.74 -4.65
C LEU A 105 10.25 -7.76 -5.46
N LEU A 106 10.70 -8.06 -6.68
CA LEU A 106 10.07 -9.10 -7.53
C LEU A 106 10.29 -10.53 -7.02
N ASP A 107 10.81 -10.68 -5.80
CA ASP A 107 11.03 -11.95 -5.14
C ASP A 107 9.72 -12.56 -4.59
N HIS A 108 9.75 -13.86 -4.29
CA HIS A 108 8.60 -14.61 -3.76
C HIS A 108 8.05 -14.03 -2.45
N SER A 109 8.88 -13.31 -1.67
CA SER A 109 8.51 -12.69 -0.39
C SER A 109 7.35 -11.68 -0.48
N LEU A 110 7.26 -10.84 -1.54
CA LEU A 110 6.12 -9.91 -1.68
C LEU A 110 4.80 -10.62 -2.00
N HIS A 111 4.85 -11.69 -2.79
CA HIS A 111 3.65 -12.48 -3.10
C HIS A 111 3.09 -13.12 -1.83
N TRP A 112 3.97 -13.67 -0.98
CA TRP A 112 3.59 -14.21 0.33
C TRP A 112 3.08 -13.13 1.29
N SER A 113 3.61 -11.90 1.20
CA SER A 113 3.16 -10.77 2.00
C SER A 113 1.70 -10.40 1.66
N VAL A 114 1.37 -10.32 0.38
CA VAL A 114 0.01 -10.02 -0.08
C VAL A 114 -0.95 -11.16 0.27
N LEU A 115 -0.55 -12.41 0.05
CA LEU A 115 -1.37 -13.58 0.41
C LEU A 115 -1.63 -13.63 1.92
N THR A 116 -0.61 -13.41 2.74
CA THR A 116 -0.75 -13.36 4.20
C THR A 116 -1.75 -12.28 4.61
N ASN A 117 -1.68 -11.08 4.00
CA ASN A 117 -2.63 -9.99 4.26
C ASN A 117 -4.08 -10.34 3.90
N MET A 118 -4.30 -11.07 2.81
CA MET A 118 -5.65 -11.51 2.40
C MET A 118 -6.20 -12.64 3.27
N SER A 119 -5.33 -13.43 3.92
CA SER A 119 -5.70 -14.52 4.82
C SER A 119 -5.67 -14.13 6.31
N LEU A 120 -5.51 -12.84 6.63
CA LEU A 120 -5.38 -12.40 8.03
C LEU A 120 -6.64 -12.77 8.83
N ASN A 121 -6.43 -13.57 9.88
CA ASN A 121 -7.45 -13.80 10.90
C ASN A 121 -7.45 -12.62 11.87
N TYR A 122 -8.56 -11.88 11.92
CA TYR A 122 -8.73 -10.69 12.77
C TYR A 122 -8.42 -10.97 14.26
N GLN A 123 -8.69 -12.18 14.76
CA GLN A 123 -8.41 -12.54 16.14
C GLN A 123 -6.90 -12.57 16.44
N SER A 124 -6.07 -12.94 15.46
CA SER A 124 -4.61 -12.98 15.61
C SER A 124 -4.01 -11.57 15.67
N LEU A 125 -4.63 -10.59 14.99
CA LEU A 125 -4.20 -9.18 14.95
C LEU A 125 -4.34 -8.45 16.29
N LEU A 126 -5.08 -9.02 17.24
CA LEU A 126 -5.30 -8.44 18.57
C LEU A 126 -4.11 -8.67 19.52
N SER A 127 -3.09 -9.39 19.06
CA SER A 127 -1.83 -9.60 19.78
C SER A 127 -0.75 -8.63 19.30
N LEU A 128 0.09 -8.16 20.23
CA LEU A 128 1.16 -7.21 19.92
C LEU A 128 2.16 -7.78 18.91
N ASP A 129 2.53 -9.06 19.03
CA ASP A 129 3.53 -9.67 18.17
C ASP A 129 3.03 -9.82 16.73
N ALA A 130 1.77 -10.18 16.54
CA ALA A 130 1.16 -10.21 15.21
C ALA A 130 1.06 -8.81 14.61
N LEU A 131 0.70 -7.80 15.40
CA LEU A 131 0.68 -6.40 14.95
C LEU A 131 2.07 -5.94 14.51
N ARG A 132 3.13 -6.25 15.28
CA ARG A 132 4.51 -5.92 14.90
C ARG A 132 4.91 -6.58 13.59
N GLN A 133 4.65 -7.88 13.43
CA GLN A 133 4.96 -8.61 12.19
C GLN A 133 4.21 -8.03 10.99
N LEU A 134 2.93 -7.67 11.19
CA LEU A 134 2.14 -7.01 10.15
C LEU A 134 2.73 -5.65 9.78
N LEU A 135 3.05 -4.80 10.76
CA LEU A 135 3.63 -3.48 10.49
C LEU A 135 5.00 -3.59 9.79
N GLN A 136 5.82 -4.59 10.14
CA GLN A 136 7.07 -4.89 9.43
C GLN A 136 6.84 -5.25 7.96
N LEU A 137 5.76 -5.96 7.66
CA LEU A 137 5.41 -6.35 6.29
C LEU A 137 5.16 -5.15 5.38
N TYR A 138 4.61 -4.07 5.95
CA TYR A 138 4.35 -2.83 5.22
C TYR A 138 5.56 -1.89 5.15
N ASP A 139 6.67 -2.20 5.83
CA ASP A 139 7.89 -1.41 5.72
C ASP A 139 8.71 -1.78 4.48
N LEU A 140 8.16 -1.43 3.32
CA LEU A 140 8.81 -1.62 2.01
C LEU A 140 10.06 -0.74 1.85
N THR A 141 10.18 0.33 2.64
CA THR A 141 11.27 1.29 2.55
C THR A 141 12.53 0.86 3.31
N SER A 142 12.38 0.06 4.37
CA SER A 142 13.49 -0.47 5.17
C SER A 142 14.52 -1.22 4.35
N VAL A 143 14.05 -1.94 3.32
CA VAL A 143 14.90 -2.79 2.47
C VAL A 143 15.95 -1.96 1.74
N PHE A 144 15.59 -0.74 1.33
CA PHE A 144 16.47 0.14 0.55
C PHE A 144 17.23 1.14 1.42
N HIS A 145 16.73 1.43 2.63
CA HIS A 145 17.29 2.47 3.49
C HIS A 145 17.45 2.00 4.94
N GLN A 146 18.70 1.75 5.34
CA GLN A 146 19.04 1.32 6.69
C GLN A 146 18.60 2.32 7.78
N GLN A 147 18.61 3.62 7.47
CA GLN A 147 18.13 4.64 8.42
C GLN A 147 16.62 4.50 8.67
N THR A 148 15.83 4.31 7.62
CA THR A 148 14.39 4.07 7.73
C THR A 148 14.11 2.77 8.46
N ALA A 149 14.83 1.70 8.12
CA ALA A 149 14.73 0.41 8.82
C ALA A 149 14.96 0.54 10.33
N ARG A 150 16.00 1.28 10.74
CA ARG A 150 16.29 1.54 12.15
C ARG A 150 15.18 2.36 12.82
N GLN A 151 14.63 3.35 12.11
CA GLN A 151 13.55 4.17 12.66
C GLN A 151 12.27 3.34 12.84
N THR A 152 11.88 2.53 11.85
CA THR A 152 10.74 1.64 11.97
C THR A 152 10.94 0.64 13.10
N GLN A 153 12.12 0.02 13.18
CA GLN A 153 12.41 -0.93 14.26
C GLN A 153 12.29 -0.27 15.64
N LYS A 154 12.82 0.95 15.82
CA LYS A 154 12.62 1.72 17.05
C LYS A 154 11.14 1.97 17.36
N CYS A 155 10.33 2.34 16.37
CA CYS A 155 8.90 2.54 16.56
C CYS A 155 8.19 1.24 16.97
N LEU A 156 8.57 0.09 16.40
CA LEU A 156 8.00 -1.22 16.73
C LEU A 156 8.41 -1.71 18.12
N ASP A 157 9.66 -1.48 18.50
CA ASP A 157 10.21 -1.80 19.81
C ASP A 157 9.57 -0.93 20.91
N ALA A 158 9.14 0.28 20.56
CA ALA A 158 8.46 1.19 21.48
C ALA A 158 7.02 0.78 21.81
N LEU A 159 6.40 -0.12 21.04
CA LEU A 159 5.12 -0.72 21.42
C LEU A 159 5.38 -1.70 22.55
N VAL A 160 4.89 -1.43 23.76
CA VAL A 160 5.27 -2.19 24.97
C VAL A 160 4.34 -3.37 25.21
N SER A 161 3.04 -3.10 25.20
CA SER A 161 2.01 -4.09 25.46
C SER A 161 0.73 -3.73 24.72
N MET A 162 -0.02 -4.76 24.35
CA MET A 162 -1.36 -4.61 23.79
C MET A 162 -2.27 -5.63 24.48
N THR A 163 -3.37 -5.16 25.05
CA THR A 163 -4.41 -6.02 25.60
C THR A 163 -5.71 -5.74 24.88
N THR A 164 -6.47 -6.78 24.56
CA THR A 164 -7.77 -6.63 23.92
C THR A 164 -8.82 -7.35 24.74
N GLN A 165 -9.93 -6.66 24.99
CA GLN A 165 -11.05 -7.18 25.75
C GLN A 165 -12.37 -6.94 24.99
N PRO A 166 -13.38 -7.82 25.16
CA PRO A 166 -14.72 -7.57 24.66
C PRO A 166 -15.32 -6.31 25.30
N ALA A 167 -16.02 -5.52 24.50
CA ALA A 167 -16.76 -4.34 24.93
C ALA A 167 -18.18 -4.38 24.36
N GLU A 168 -19.14 -3.79 25.08
CA GLU A 168 -20.54 -3.73 24.67
C GLU A 168 -21.05 -2.30 24.88
N TYR A 169 -21.59 -1.71 23.83
CA TYR A 169 -22.18 -0.37 23.85
C TYR A 169 -23.65 -0.45 23.42
N LEU A 170 -24.46 0.50 23.87
CA LEU A 170 -25.84 0.65 23.40
C LEU A 170 -25.86 1.62 22.22
N TYR A 171 -26.38 1.16 21.07
CA TYR A 171 -26.63 2.00 19.92
C TYR A 171 -28.12 1.93 19.55
N ARG A 172 -28.82 3.07 19.64
CA ARG A 172 -30.27 3.17 19.35
C ARG A 172 -31.11 2.13 20.11
N GLY A 173 -30.75 1.83 21.36
CA GLY A 173 -31.45 0.87 22.21
C GLY A 173 -31.11 -0.60 21.93
N LEU A 174 -30.21 -0.89 20.98
CA LEU A 174 -29.71 -2.23 20.70
C LEU A 174 -28.28 -2.39 21.26
N PRO A 175 -27.95 -3.51 21.91
CA PRO A 175 -26.58 -3.80 22.29
C PRO A 175 -25.76 -4.11 21.03
N VAL A 176 -24.65 -3.40 20.88
CA VAL A 176 -23.62 -3.65 19.87
C VAL A 176 -22.41 -4.18 20.60
N ARG A 177 -21.88 -5.31 20.12
CA ARG A 177 -20.66 -5.92 20.66
C ARG A 177 -19.47 -5.50 19.83
N GLY A 178 -18.34 -5.34 20.49
CA GLY A 178 -17.09 -4.93 19.89
C GLY A 178 -15.91 -5.35 20.73
N LEU A 179 -14.76 -4.81 20.37
CA LEU A 179 -13.51 -5.02 21.06
C LEU A 179 -12.94 -3.67 21.46
N LYS A 180 -12.31 -3.64 22.63
CA LYS A 180 -11.50 -2.53 23.09
C LYS A 180 -10.06 -3.01 23.22
N SER A 181 -9.15 -2.40 22.47
CA SER A 181 -7.72 -2.65 22.59
C SER A 181 -7.03 -1.50 23.29
N THR A 182 -6.25 -1.81 24.33
CA THR A 182 -5.39 -0.85 25.02
C THR A 182 -3.95 -1.12 24.62
N LEU A 183 -3.29 -0.13 24.03
CA LEU A 183 -1.92 -0.20 23.53
C LEU A 183 -1.03 0.75 24.33
N SER A 184 0.02 0.24 24.96
CA SER A 184 1.01 1.05 25.68
C SER A 184 2.22 1.31 24.80
N VAL A 185 2.63 2.57 24.66
CA VAL A 185 3.71 2.99 23.75
C VAL A 185 4.66 3.98 24.42
N HIS A 186 5.96 3.82 24.18
CA HIS A 186 6.97 4.84 24.49
C HIS A 186 7.03 5.90 23.39
N GLN A 187 6.76 7.15 23.73
CA GLN A 187 6.82 8.28 22.80
C GLN A 187 8.26 8.56 22.32
N SER A 188 9.28 8.22 23.10
CA SER A 188 10.70 8.46 22.79
C SER A 188 11.19 7.90 21.43
N ALA A 189 10.51 6.92 20.85
CA ALA A 189 10.84 6.42 19.52
C ALA A 189 10.24 7.24 18.36
N PHE A 190 9.27 8.11 18.65
CA PHE A 190 8.60 8.97 17.66
C PHE A 190 9.22 10.36 17.65
N SER A 191 9.14 11.06 16.51
CA SER A 191 9.71 12.40 16.37
C SER A 191 9.01 13.45 17.23
N SER A 192 7.73 13.25 17.54
CA SER A 192 6.92 14.13 18.38
C SER A 192 5.68 13.39 18.88
N GLU A 193 4.98 14.00 19.84
CA GLU A 193 3.67 13.53 20.30
C GLU A 193 2.66 13.44 19.15
N GLY A 194 2.64 14.44 18.26
CA GLY A 194 1.79 14.40 17.07
C GLY A 194 2.14 13.25 16.12
N GLY A 195 3.41 12.85 16.05
CA GLY A 195 3.84 11.67 15.30
C GLY A 195 3.28 10.37 15.89
N LEU A 196 3.32 10.23 17.22
CA LEU A 196 2.69 9.11 17.92
C LEU A 196 1.17 9.10 17.68
N TYR A 197 0.50 10.23 17.85
CA TYR A 197 -0.94 10.36 17.64
C TYR A 197 -1.35 9.99 16.21
N LEU A 198 -0.60 10.45 15.20
CA LEU A 198 -0.86 10.09 13.80
C LEU A 198 -0.69 8.59 13.56
N PHE A 199 0.39 8.01 14.07
CA PHE A 199 0.64 6.57 13.96
C PHE A 199 -0.51 5.75 14.58
N CYS A 200 -0.93 6.11 15.79
CA CYS A 200 -2.05 5.46 16.46
C CYS A 200 -3.39 5.68 15.74
N SER A 201 -3.58 6.84 15.10
CA SER A 201 -4.77 7.10 14.28
C SER A 201 -4.84 6.18 13.06
N VAL A 202 -3.71 5.89 12.43
CA VAL A 202 -3.62 4.92 11.33
C VAL A 202 -3.94 3.51 11.83
N ILE A 203 -3.42 3.11 13.00
CA ILE A 203 -3.75 1.81 13.62
C ILE A 203 -5.24 1.71 13.96
N ALA A 204 -5.84 2.74 14.55
CA ALA A 204 -7.27 2.76 14.85
C ALA A 204 -8.12 2.61 13.58
N HIS A 205 -7.73 3.29 12.50
CA HIS A 205 -8.39 3.15 11.21
C HIS A 205 -8.22 1.74 10.64
N PHE A 206 -7.01 1.19 10.71
CA PHE A 206 -6.70 -0.17 10.29
C PHE A 206 -7.57 -1.19 11.02
N PHE A 207 -7.66 -1.16 12.35
CA PHE A 207 -8.53 -2.08 13.08
C PHE A 207 -10.00 -1.94 12.69
N GLY A 208 -10.48 -0.71 12.45
CA GLY A 208 -11.84 -0.47 11.96
C GLY A 208 -12.13 -1.01 10.55
N LEU A 209 -11.11 -1.27 9.71
CA LEU A 209 -11.28 -1.90 8.41
C LEU A 209 -11.42 -3.43 8.50
N TYR A 210 -10.87 -4.04 9.55
CA TYR A 210 -10.90 -5.50 9.75
C TYR A 210 -12.02 -5.97 10.71
N THR A 211 -12.77 -5.06 11.32
CA THR A 211 -13.97 -5.42 12.08
C THR A 211 -15.04 -6.02 11.20
N SER A 212 -15.68 -7.09 11.67
CA SER A 212 -16.87 -7.66 11.04
C SER A 212 -18.03 -6.67 10.97
N VAL A 213 -18.96 -6.92 10.05
CA VAL A 213 -20.21 -6.17 9.92
C VAL A 213 -20.94 -6.13 11.27
N ASN A 214 -21.39 -4.94 11.69
CA ASN A 214 -22.07 -4.65 12.97
C ASN A 214 -21.23 -4.86 14.25
N THR A 215 -19.91 -4.91 14.12
CA THR A 215 -18.97 -4.90 15.26
C THR A 215 -18.21 -3.58 15.26
N PHE A 216 -17.76 -3.13 16.42
CA PHE A 216 -16.85 -1.98 16.53
C PHE A 216 -15.49 -2.37 17.09
N HIS A 217 -14.49 -1.54 16.85
CA HIS A 217 -13.21 -1.58 17.53
C HIS A 217 -12.90 -0.21 18.12
N GLU A 218 -12.59 -0.19 19.41
CA GLU A 218 -12.10 0.99 20.13
C GLU A 218 -10.61 0.80 20.41
N LEU A 219 -9.82 1.83 20.12
CA LEU A 219 -8.40 1.86 20.45
C LEU A 219 -8.15 2.90 21.54
N GLU A 220 -7.57 2.46 22.64
CA GLU A 220 -7.03 3.29 23.69
C GLU A 220 -5.50 3.17 23.67
N VAL A 221 -4.79 4.30 23.67
CA VAL A 221 -3.34 4.33 23.67
C VAL A 221 -2.84 5.04 24.91
N ILE A 222 -2.00 4.37 25.68
CA ILE A 222 -1.36 4.91 26.87
C ILE A 222 0.08 5.28 26.49
N ASN A 223 0.39 6.57 26.55
CA ASN A 223 1.75 7.04 26.41
C ASN A 223 2.49 6.81 27.73
N MET A 224 3.49 5.95 27.71
CA MET A 224 4.23 5.55 28.91
C MET A 224 5.14 6.66 29.46
N ASP A 225 5.51 7.64 28.62
CA ASP A 225 6.47 8.67 28.97
C ASP A 225 5.82 9.84 29.74
N ASN A 226 4.60 10.24 29.34
CA ASN A 226 3.84 11.33 29.99
C ASN A 226 2.55 10.87 30.70
N ARG A 227 2.17 9.59 30.56
CA ARG A 227 0.95 8.96 31.10
C ARG A 227 -0.36 9.50 30.52
N GLU A 228 -0.31 10.20 29.39
CA GLU A 228 -1.52 10.62 28.69
C GLU A 228 -2.19 9.42 28.01
N VAL A 229 -3.51 9.51 27.91
CA VAL A 229 -4.36 8.48 27.33
C VAL A 229 -5.10 9.08 26.15
N TYR A 230 -4.88 8.52 24.97
CA TYR A 230 -5.58 8.89 23.75
C TYR A 230 -6.61 7.81 23.41
N VAL A 231 -7.85 8.22 23.13
CA VAL A 231 -8.94 7.30 22.79
C VAL A 231 -9.45 7.61 21.40
N TRP A 232 -9.44 6.61 20.53
CA TRP A 232 -10.14 6.62 19.25
C TRP A 232 -11.45 5.87 19.45
N PRO A 233 -12.58 6.59 19.48
CA PRO A 233 -13.84 5.98 19.87
C PRO A 233 -14.34 5.03 18.78
N ALA A 234 -15.05 4.00 19.24
CA ALA A 234 -15.74 3.03 18.41
C ALA A 234 -16.62 3.71 17.33
N LYS A 235 -16.45 3.30 16.07
CA LYS A 235 -17.29 3.75 14.94
C LYS A 235 -18.06 2.56 14.36
N VAL A 236 -19.37 2.74 14.16
CA VAL A 236 -20.22 1.82 13.37
C VAL A 236 -20.80 2.62 12.21
N ASN A 237 -20.52 2.21 10.97
CA ASN A 237 -21.00 2.89 9.76
C ASN A 237 -20.79 4.42 9.82
N HIS A 238 -19.56 4.85 10.17
CA HIS A 238 -19.16 6.26 10.37
C HIS A 238 -19.80 7.01 11.56
N THR A 239 -20.66 6.37 12.35
CA THR A 239 -21.27 6.97 13.55
C THR A 239 -20.48 6.58 14.78
N VAL A 240 -20.11 7.56 15.61
CA VAL A 240 -19.40 7.33 16.88
C VAL A 240 -20.39 6.76 17.90
N LEU A 241 -20.04 5.63 18.50
CA LEU A 241 -20.77 5.07 19.64
C LEU A 241 -20.38 5.84 20.91
N ARG A 242 -21.36 6.24 21.72
CA ARG A 242 -21.19 6.90 23.01
C ARG A 242 -21.98 6.16 24.07
#